data_AF-A0A258D0W5-F1
#
_entry.id   AF-A0A258D0W5-F1
#
_cell.length_a   1.000
_cell.length_b   1.000
_cell.length_c   1.000
_cell.angle_alpha   90.00
_cell.angle_beta   90.00
_cell.angle_gamma   90.00
#
_symmetry.space_group_name_H-M   'P 1'
#
loop_
_entity.id
_entity.type
_entity.pdbx_description
1 polymer ?
#
loop_
_entity_poly.entity_id
_entity_poly.type
_entity_poly.pdbx_seq_one_letter_code
_entity_poly.pdbx_strand_id
1 'polypeptide(L)'
;MALPADFTLTETDGGAAAVLTGDWTARGLFDAGPRLAEALEAGGDLRLDLTGVNRCDTAGAYAILRAAGERLDIEKVVARKQVLRLLELVRAATQVEPQREARPVGFYALLERIGRGVFGLFADGYGTLVFLGHLLVALGRSVISPRRIRWAPIIALCERAGL
;
A
#
# COMPACT_ATOMS: atom_id res chain seq x y z
N MET A 1 -10.12 9.56 -19.12
CA MET A 1 -9.60 8.27 -19.59
C MET A 1 -8.29 8.01 -18.85
N ALA A 2 -8.05 6.79 -18.37
CA ALA A 2 -6.79 6.47 -17.69
C ALA A 2 -5.66 6.47 -18.72
N LEU A 3 -4.56 7.15 -18.42
CA LEU A 3 -3.36 7.16 -19.26
C LEU A 3 -2.42 6.06 -18.76
N PRO A 4 -1.97 5.11 -19.60
CA PRO A 4 -1.06 4.07 -19.16
C PRO A 4 0.23 4.69 -18.61
N ALA A 5 0.73 4.18 -17.50
CA ALA A 5 2.04 4.59 -16.99
C ALA A 5 3.12 4.12 -17.97
N ASP A 6 3.99 5.03 -18.39
CA ASP A 6 5.10 4.71 -19.27
C ASP A 6 6.29 5.64 -18.98
N PHE A 7 7.45 5.30 -19.54
CA PHE A 7 8.65 6.11 -19.39
C PHE A 7 9.52 6.09 -20.65
N THR A 8 10.31 7.14 -20.82
CA THR A 8 11.37 7.21 -21.83
C THR A 8 12.70 7.51 -21.17
N LEU A 9 13.77 6.88 -21.67
CA LEU A 9 15.14 7.20 -21.26
C LEU A 9 15.74 8.17 -22.26
N THR A 10 16.31 9.26 -21.75
CA THR A 10 17.01 10.26 -22.55
C THR A 10 18.45 10.34 -22.06
N GLU A 11 19.42 10.27 -22.96
CA GLU A 11 20.82 10.53 -22.62
C GLU A 11 21.02 12.04 -22.47
N THR A 12 21.68 12.44 -21.39
CA THR A 12 22.11 13.82 -21.14
C THR A 12 23.62 13.86 -20.92
N ASP A 13 24.25 15.02 -21.15
CA ASP A 13 25.71 15.25 -21.11
C ASP A 13 26.43 14.91 -19.77
N GLY A 14 25.72 14.31 -18.80
CA GLY A 14 26.29 13.81 -17.55
C GLY A 14 25.55 12.62 -16.93
N GLY A 15 24.68 11.91 -17.68
CA GLY A 15 23.95 10.74 -17.16
C GLY A 15 22.66 10.42 -17.93
N ALA A 16 21.93 9.41 -17.46
CA ALA A 16 20.63 9.03 -18.02
C ALA A 16 19.50 9.78 -17.28
N ALA A 17 18.54 10.32 -18.03
CA ALA A 17 17.33 10.94 -17.51
C ALA A 17 16.11 10.08 -17.87
N ALA A 18 15.33 9.65 -16.87
CA ALA A 18 14.08 8.95 -17.10
C ALA A 18 12.91 9.94 -17.00
N VAL A 19 12.16 10.08 -18.09
CA VAL A 19 10.97 10.93 -18.16
C VAL A 19 9.74 10.04 -18.03
N LEU A 20 9.00 10.21 -16.94
CA LEU A 20 7.83 9.41 -16.61
C LEU A 20 6.55 10.13 -17.02
N THR A 21 5.63 9.38 -17.63
CA THR A 21 4.35 9.89 -18.13
C THR A 21 3.19 8.99 -17.72
N GLY A 22 1.97 9.53 -17.80
CA GLY A 22 0.74 8.79 -17.55
C GLY A 22 0.33 8.71 -16.08
N ASP A 23 -0.53 7.73 -15.76
CA ASP A 23 -1.12 7.55 -14.42
C ASP A 23 -0.35 6.49 -13.61
N TRP A 24 0.61 6.96 -12.79
CA TRP A 24 1.37 6.17 -11.83
C TRP A 24 0.53 5.84 -10.59
N THR A 25 -0.49 5.02 -10.80
CA THR A 25 -1.42 4.56 -9.76
C THR A 25 -1.48 3.05 -9.73
N ALA A 26 -1.93 2.45 -8.63
CA ALA A 26 -2.05 0.99 -8.51
C ALA A 26 -2.84 0.33 -9.67
N ARG A 27 -3.78 1.06 -10.28
CA ARG A 27 -4.58 0.60 -11.43
C ARG A 27 -3.93 0.86 -12.80
N GLY A 28 -3.01 1.81 -12.88
CA GLY A 28 -2.40 2.26 -14.14
C GLY A 28 -0.95 1.82 -14.34
N LEU A 29 -0.32 1.26 -13.30
CA LEU A 29 1.10 0.91 -13.29
C LEU A 29 1.44 -0.29 -14.19
N PHE A 30 0.53 -1.27 -14.31
CA PHE A 30 0.74 -2.53 -15.06
C PHE A 30 2.18 -3.10 -14.87
N ASP A 31 2.96 -3.18 -15.95
CA ASP A 31 4.35 -3.65 -16.01
C ASP A 31 5.40 -2.51 -16.00
N ALA A 32 4.96 -1.25 -15.94
CA ALA A 32 5.84 -0.07 -16.02
C ALA A 32 6.84 0.00 -14.86
N GLY A 33 6.45 -0.42 -13.67
CA GLY A 33 7.34 -0.46 -12.49
C GLY A 33 8.54 -1.41 -12.69
N PRO A 34 8.32 -2.71 -12.95
CA PRO A 34 9.38 -3.65 -13.27
C PRO A 34 10.25 -3.22 -14.46
N ARG A 35 9.63 -2.76 -15.56
CA ARG A 35 10.37 -2.26 -16.74
C ARG A 35 11.25 -1.07 -16.42
N LEU A 36 10.77 -0.14 -15.59
CA LEU A 36 11.57 1.00 -15.14
C LEU A 36 12.75 0.52 -14.29
N ALA A 37 12.54 -0.44 -13.38
CA ALA A 37 13.62 -0.98 -12.56
C ALA A 37 14.72 -1.63 -13.42
N GLU A 38 14.33 -2.50 -14.36
CA GLU A 38 15.28 -3.15 -15.30
C GLU A 38 16.03 -2.11 -16.15
N ALA A 39 15.33 -1.09 -16.65
CA ALA A 39 15.93 -0.04 -17.48
C ALA A 39 16.93 0.83 -16.69
N LEU A 40 16.74 0.96 -15.37
CA LEU A 40 17.61 1.72 -14.48
C LEU A 40 18.73 0.88 -13.85
N GLU A 41 18.74 -0.45 -14.00
CA GLU A 41 19.83 -1.30 -13.49
C GLU A 41 21.17 -0.98 -14.18
N ALA A 42 21.16 -0.58 -15.45
CA ALA A 42 22.36 -0.43 -16.28
C ALA A 42 23.03 0.96 -16.27
N GLY A 43 22.50 1.94 -15.53
CA GLY A 43 22.90 3.36 -15.65
C GLY A 43 23.55 3.98 -14.40
N GLY A 44 24.44 4.95 -14.65
CA GLY A 44 25.11 5.80 -13.66
C GLY A 44 24.20 6.86 -13.01
N ASP A 45 24.66 8.11 -12.91
CA ASP A 45 23.90 9.19 -12.25
C ASP A 45 22.52 9.39 -12.91
N LEU A 46 21.45 9.31 -12.11
CA LEU A 46 20.07 9.23 -12.58
C LEU A 46 19.30 10.51 -12.25
N ARG A 47 18.72 11.12 -13.28
CA ARG A 47 17.73 12.20 -13.13
C ARG A 47 16.34 11.66 -13.43
N LEU A 48 15.35 12.01 -12.60
CA LEU A 48 13.95 11.64 -12.83
C LEU A 48 13.14 12.88 -13.14
N ASP A 49 12.47 12.89 -14.29
CA ASP A 49 11.46 13.89 -14.62
C ASP A 49 10.06 13.26 -14.52
N LEU A 50 9.28 13.72 -13.55
CA LEU A 50 7.91 13.29 -13.29
C LEU A 50 6.90 14.37 -13.66
N THR A 51 7.28 15.40 -14.41
CA THR A 51 6.38 16.50 -14.81
C THR A 51 5.23 16.03 -15.70
N GLY A 52 5.48 14.97 -16.49
CA GLY A 52 4.52 14.25 -17.33
C GLY A 52 3.60 13.28 -16.59
N VAL A 53 3.83 13.05 -15.29
CA VAL A 53 2.96 12.20 -14.47
C VAL A 53 1.65 12.95 -14.19
N ASN A 54 0.54 12.37 -14.63
CA ASN A 54 -0.78 12.96 -14.49
C ASN A 54 -1.40 12.68 -13.10
N ARG A 55 -1.35 11.42 -12.67
CA ARG A 55 -1.80 10.97 -11.34
C ARG A 55 -0.72 10.10 -10.71
N CYS A 56 -0.49 10.28 -9.41
CA CYS A 56 0.44 9.47 -8.63
C CYS A 56 -0.20 9.09 -7.29
N ASP A 57 -0.14 7.81 -6.91
CA ASP A 57 -0.55 7.32 -5.59
C ASP A 57 0.61 6.63 -4.86
N THR A 58 0.35 6.10 -3.66
CA THR A 58 1.35 5.41 -2.85
C THR A 58 2.02 4.24 -3.57
N ALA A 59 1.28 3.49 -4.39
CA ALA A 59 1.81 2.34 -5.13
C ALA A 59 2.72 2.80 -6.28
N GLY A 60 2.31 3.83 -7.02
CA GLY A 60 3.15 4.43 -8.06
C GLY A 60 4.41 5.06 -7.49
N ALA A 61 4.29 5.84 -6.42
CA ALA A 61 5.43 6.41 -5.71
C ALA A 61 6.39 5.33 -5.22
N TYR A 62 5.87 4.25 -4.62
CA TYR A 62 6.68 3.11 -4.19
C TYR A 62 7.41 2.44 -5.36
N ALA A 63 6.75 2.24 -6.50
CA ALA A 63 7.36 1.65 -7.68
C ALA A 63 8.51 2.51 -8.24
N ILE A 64 8.34 3.84 -8.29
CA ILE A 64 9.39 4.78 -8.71
C ILE A 64 10.59 4.71 -7.75
N LEU A 65 10.33 4.79 -6.45
CA LEU A 65 11.38 4.74 -5.42
C LEU A 65 12.14 3.40 -5.48
N ARG A 66 11.41 2.30 -5.65
CA ARG A 66 12.00 0.95 -5.76
C ARG A 66 12.84 0.80 -7.03
N ALA A 67 12.39 1.33 -8.15
CA ALA A 67 13.13 1.28 -9.42
C ALA A 67 14.41 2.13 -9.37
N ALA A 68 14.37 3.30 -8.73
CA ALA A 68 15.54 4.15 -8.55
C ALA A 68 16.51 3.62 -7.47
N GLY A 69 16.00 2.90 -6.48
CA GLY A 69 16.81 2.33 -5.40
C GLY A 69 17.52 3.40 -4.55
N GLU A 70 18.67 3.04 -3.97
CA GLU A 70 19.50 3.98 -3.18
C GLU A 70 20.17 5.08 -4.02
N ARG A 71 20.11 4.98 -5.35
CA ARG A 71 20.69 5.95 -6.29
C ARG A 71 19.84 7.21 -6.45
N LEU A 72 18.64 7.24 -5.86
CA LEU A 72 17.74 8.36 -5.96
C LEU A 72 18.21 9.55 -5.12
N ASP A 73 18.85 10.51 -5.78
CA ASP A 73 19.00 11.85 -5.23
C ASP A 73 17.71 12.65 -5.49
N ILE A 74 17.02 13.02 -4.42
CA ILE A 74 15.75 13.74 -4.47
C ILE A 74 15.94 15.12 -5.12
N GLU A 75 17.12 15.72 -4.94
CA GLU A 75 17.44 17.01 -5.53
C GLU A 75 17.50 16.92 -7.07
N LYS A 76 17.69 15.70 -7.61
CA LYS A 76 17.70 15.39 -9.04
C LYS A 76 16.33 14.95 -9.59
N VAL A 77 15.28 15.00 -8.77
CA VAL A 77 13.91 14.69 -9.18
C VAL A 77 13.15 15.97 -9.52
N VAL A 78 12.77 16.12 -10.78
CA VAL A 78 11.94 17.22 -11.25
C VAL A 78 10.48 16.77 -11.25
N ALA A 79 9.67 17.28 -10.34
CA ALA A 79 8.26 16.91 -10.26
C ALA A 79 7.40 18.03 -9.68
N ARG A 80 6.07 17.90 -9.84
CA ARG A 80 5.11 18.79 -9.16
C ARG A 80 5.22 18.62 -7.65
N LYS A 81 5.07 19.72 -6.88
CA LYS A 81 5.20 19.73 -5.41
C LYS A 81 4.43 18.63 -4.68
N GLN A 82 3.23 18.29 -5.17
CA GLN A 82 2.40 17.23 -4.59
C GLN A 82 3.02 15.84 -4.76
N VAL A 83 3.62 15.55 -5.92
CA VAL A 83 4.28 14.27 -6.23
C VAL A 83 5.59 14.16 -5.45
N LEU A 84 6.38 15.24 -5.36
CA LEU A 84 7.59 15.26 -4.52
C LEU A 84 7.26 14.94 -3.06
N ARG A 85 6.26 15.62 -2.49
CA ARG A 85 5.83 15.37 -1.11
C ARG A 85 5.36 13.93 -0.90
N LEU A 86 4.67 13.35 -1.87
CA LEU A 86 4.25 11.95 -1.81
C LEU A 86 5.46 11.01 -1.80
N LEU A 87 6.46 11.23 -2.67
CA LEU A 87 7.69 10.44 -2.70
C LEU A 87 8.46 10.53 -1.39
N GLU A 88 8.55 11.71 -0.77
CA GLU A 88 9.16 11.87 0.55
C GLU A 88 8.44 11.08 1.63
N LEU A 89 7.11 11.15 1.69
CA LEU A 89 6.29 10.42 2.66
C LEU A 89 6.44 8.91 2.50
N VAL A 90 6.41 8.42 1.26
CA VAL A 90 6.56 6.99 0.98
C VAL A 90 7.97 6.54 1.31
N ARG A 91 9.01 7.30 0.94
CA ARG A 91 10.40 6.99 1.29
C ARG A 91 10.59 6.89 2.81
N ALA A 92 10.07 7.85 3.57
CA ALA A 92 10.16 7.85 5.02
C ALA A 92 9.44 6.63 5.63
N ALA A 93 8.30 6.24 5.09
CA ALA A 93 7.56 5.05 5.53
C ALA A 93 8.28 3.73 5.19
N THR A 94 9.00 3.68 4.05
CA THR A 94 9.75 2.48 3.62
C THR A 94 11.13 2.33 4.26
N GLN A 95 11.75 3.43 4.70
CA GLN A 95 13.04 3.40 5.40
C GLN A 95 12.92 3.01 6.88
N VAL A 96 11.72 2.73 7.37
CA VAL A 96 11.53 2.03 8.64
C VAL A 96 11.94 0.57 8.42
N GLU A 97 13.24 0.34 8.32
CA GLU A 97 13.83 -0.99 8.35
C GLU A 97 13.31 -1.64 9.64
N PRO A 98 12.61 -2.79 9.58
CA PRO A 98 12.33 -3.53 10.80
C PRO A 98 13.70 -3.86 11.38
N GLN A 99 14.04 -3.28 12.54
CA GLN A 99 15.23 -3.68 13.27
C GLN A 99 15.18 -5.20 13.33
N ARG A 100 16.14 -5.83 12.67
CA ARG A 100 16.24 -7.29 12.66
C ARG A 100 16.73 -7.64 14.06
N GLU A 101 15.80 -7.68 15.01
CA GLU A 101 16.07 -8.07 16.39
C GLU A 101 16.84 -9.38 16.30
N ALA A 102 18.01 -9.41 16.95
CA ALA A 102 18.84 -10.60 17.01
C ALA A 102 17.96 -11.74 17.54
N ARG A 103 17.55 -12.64 16.64
CA ARG A 103 16.58 -13.66 16.97
C ARG A 103 17.23 -14.54 18.03
N PRO A 104 16.63 -14.69 19.23
CA PRO A 104 17.18 -15.62 20.19
C PRO A 104 17.24 -17.01 19.54
N VAL A 105 18.28 -17.77 19.85
CA VAL A 105 18.51 -19.11 19.32
C VAL A 105 18.20 -20.16 20.39
N GLY A 106 17.68 -21.32 19.98
CA GLY A 106 17.43 -22.45 20.88
C GLY A 106 16.06 -22.45 21.57
N PHE A 107 15.99 -23.09 22.74
CA PHE A 107 14.74 -23.39 23.46
C PHE A 107 13.96 -22.14 23.90
N TYR A 108 14.68 -21.07 24.26
CA TYR A 108 14.08 -19.79 24.63
C TYR A 108 13.28 -19.17 23.46
N ALA A 109 13.81 -19.25 22.24
CA ALA A 109 13.16 -18.73 21.04
C ALA A 109 11.87 -19.47 20.68
N LEU A 110 11.85 -20.79 20.95
CA LEU A 110 10.65 -21.61 20.76
C LEU A 110 9.57 -21.19 21.76
N LEU A 111 9.94 -21.02 23.04
CA LEU A 111 9.01 -20.63 24.09
C LEU A 111 8.47 -19.22 23.88
N GLU A 112 9.31 -18.28 23.46
CA GLU A 112 8.91 -16.91 23.11
C GLU A 112 7.95 -16.89 21.92
N ARG A 113 8.22 -17.70 20.88
CA ARG A 113 7.32 -17.82 19.71
C ARG A 113 5.96 -18.39 20.10
N ILE A 114 5.94 -19.42 20.95
CA ILE A 114 4.71 -20.00 21.47
C ILE A 114 3.97 -18.98 22.33
N GLY A 115 4.66 -18.31 23.25
CA GLY A 115 4.06 -17.29 24.13
C GLY A 115 3.41 -16.17 23.33
N ARG A 116 4.13 -15.57 22.37
CA ARG A 116 3.59 -14.52 21.51
C ARG A 116 2.38 -15.00 20.70
N GLY A 117 2.42 -16.23 20.19
CA GLY A 117 1.29 -16.84 19.48
C GLY A 117 0.06 -17.04 20.38
N VAL A 118 0.25 -17.56 21.60
CA VAL A 118 -0.82 -17.78 22.56
C VAL A 118 -1.45 -16.47 23.02
N PHE A 119 -0.65 -15.45 23.34
CA PHE A 119 -1.17 -14.13 23.72
C PHE A 119 -1.91 -13.45 22.56
N GLY A 120 -1.42 -13.57 21.33
CA GLY A 120 -2.12 -13.10 20.13
C GLY A 120 -3.48 -13.77 19.96
N LEU A 121 -3.51 -15.11 19.98
CA LEU A 121 -4.76 -15.88 19.88
C LEU A 121 -5.74 -15.56 21.00
N PHE A 122 -5.24 -15.34 22.22
CA PHE A 122 -6.08 -14.97 23.35
C PHE A 122 -6.68 -13.57 23.17
N ALA A 123 -5.89 -12.59 22.73
CA ALA A 123 -6.36 -11.24 22.47
C ALA A 123 -7.43 -11.23 21.36
N ASP A 124 -7.19 -11.97 20.27
CA ASP A 124 -8.14 -12.11 19.16
C ASP A 124 -9.42 -12.84 19.60
N GLY A 125 -9.28 -13.91 20.39
CA GLY A 125 -10.40 -14.66 20.96
C GLY A 125 -11.24 -13.81 21.90
N TYR A 126 -10.60 -13.00 22.74
CA TYR A 126 -11.28 -12.05 23.62
C TYR A 126 -12.03 -10.98 22.82
N GLY A 127 -11.40 -10.40 21.79
CA GLY A 127 -12.06 -9.47 20.87
C GLY A 127 -13.29 -10.08 20.20
N THR A 128 -13.19 -11.35 19.78
CA THR A 128 -14.31 -12.12 19.21
C THR A 128 -15.45 -12.30 20.21
N LEU A 129 -15.14 -12.62 21.46
CA LEU A 129 -16.13 -12.75 22.54
C LEU A 129 -16.84 -11.42 22.84
N VAL A 130 -16.10 -10.30 22.88
CA VAL A 130 -16.67 -8.96 23.05
C VAL A 130 -17.62 -8.63 21.90
N PHE A 131 -17.19 -8.87 20.66
CA PHE A 131 -18.04 -8.67 19.49
C PHE A 131 -19.28 -9.56 19.54
N LEU A 132 -19.13 -10.85 19.87
CA LEU A 132 -20.23 -11.79 20.00
C LEU A 132 -21.23 -11.32 21.06
N GLY A 133 -20.75 -10.79 22.20
CA GLY A 133 -21.61 -10.18 23.22
C GLY A 133 -22.42 -9.01 22.68
N HIS A 134 -21.78 -8.09 21.96
CA HIS A 134 -22.49 -6.97 21.32
C HIS A 134 -23.52 -7.44 20.28
N LEU A 135 -23.17 -8.44 19.47
CA LEU A 135 -24.06 -9.02 18.47
C LEU A 135 -25.29 -9.66 19.12
N LEU A 136 -25.10 -10.48 20.15
CA LEU A 136 -26.19 -11.12 20.89
C LEU A 136 -27.13 -10.10 21.51
N VAL A 137 -26.58 -9.04 22.11
CA VAL A 137 -27.39 -7.95 22.68
C VAL A 137 -28.16 -7.20 21.59
N ALA A 138 -27.54 -6.91 20.44
CA ALA A 138 -28.19 -6.24 19.32
C ALA A 138 -29.31 -7.09 18.70
N LEU A 139 -29.08 -8.40 18.53
CA LEU A 139 -30.08 -9.36 18.07
C LEU A 139 -31.24 -9.46 19.06
N GLY A 140 -30.95 -9.62 20.35
CA GLY A 140 -31.96 -9.68 21.40
C GLY A 140 -32.85 -8.44 21.42
N ARG A 141 -32.25 -7.24 21.34
CA ARG A 141 -33.01 -5.98 21.26
C ARG A 141 -33.87 -5.89 20.00
N SER A 142 -33.39 -6.42 18.88
CA SER A 142 -34.12 -6.44 17.61
C SER A 142 -35.30 -7.41 17.65
N VAL A 143 -35.15 -8.57 18.29
CA VAL A 143 -36.24 -9.54 18.52
C VAL A 143 -37.30 -8.99 19.47
N ILE A 144 -36.90 -8.35 20.57
CA ILE A 144 -37.81 -7.74 21.54
C ILE A 144 -38.54 -6.53 20.94
N SER A 145 -37.89 -5.78 20.04
CA SER A 145 -38.42 -4.55 19.46
C SER A 145 -38.31 -4.52 17.94
N PRO A 146 -39.06 -5.40 17.23
CA PRO A 146 -38.92 -5.60 15.78
C PRO A 146 -39.36 -4.39 14.95
N ARG A 147 -40.09 -3.45 15.55
CA ARG A 147 -40.48 -2.17 14.92
C ARG A 147 -39.30 -1.23 14.66
N ARG A 148 -38.15 -1.43 15.31
CA ARG A 148 -36.94 -0.62 15.07
C ARG A 148 -36.15 -1.10 13.84
N ILE A 149 -36.44 -2.29 13.32
CA ILE A 149 -35.81 -2.83 12.12
C ILE A 149 -36.39 -2.12 10.91
N ARG A 150 -35.51 -1.61 10.04
CA ARG A 150 -35.90 -0.97 8.77
C ARG A 150 -36.13 -2.07 7.73
N TRP A 151 -37.33 -2.65 7.74
CA TRP A 151 -37.69 -3.78 6.89
C TRP A 151 -37.63 -3.50 5.38
N ALA A 152 -37.99 -2.28 4.95
CA ALA A 152 -38.03 -1.94 3.53
C ALA A 152 -36.67 -2.14 2.80
N PRO A 153 -35.53 -1.64 3.33
CA PRO A 153 -34.20 -1.97 2.78
C PRO A 153 -33.88 -3.47 2.75
N ILE A 154 -34.31 -4.24 3.76
CA ILE A 154 -34.04 -5.68 3.85
C ILE A 154 -34.80 -6.42 2.74
N ILE A 155 -36.08 -6.11 2.56
CA ILE A 155 -36.92 -6.70 1.50
C ILE A 155 -36.38 -6.31 0.12
N ALA A 156 -36.04 -5.04 -0.10
CA ALA A 156 -35.46 -4.59 -1.37
C ALA A 156 -34.12 -5.27 -1.68
N LEU A 157 -33.33 -5.64 -0.66
CA LEU A 157 -32.11 -6.42 -0.83
C LEU A 157 -32.42 -7.88 -1.18
N CYS A 158 -33.41 -8.49 -0.53
CA CYS A 158 -33.91 -9.82 -0.85
C CYS A 158 -34.41 -9.92 -2.30
N GLU A 159 -35.22 -8.95 -2.76
CA GLU A 159 -35.70 -8.87 -4.15
C GLU A 159 -34.55 -8.76 -5.16
N ARG A 160 -33.53 -7.94 -4.86
CA ARG A 160 -32.34 -7.83 -5.71
C ARG A 160 -31.48 -9.09 -5.71
N ALA A 161 -31.48 -9.84 -4.61
CA ALA A 161 -30.72 -11.09 -4.47
C ALA A 161 -31.44 -12.30 -5.11
N GLY A 162 -32.65 -12.12 -5.63
CA GLY A 162 -33.37 -13.14 -6.40
C GLY A 162 -34.51 -13.84 -5.68
N LEU A 163 -35.10 -13.21 -4.64
CA LEU A 163 -36.50 -13.48 -4.27
C LEU A 163 -37.45 -12.75 -5.23
#